data_AF-A0A523YJ21-F1
#
_entry.id   AF-A0A523YJ21-F1
#
_cell.length_a   1.000
_cell.length_b   1.000
_cell.length_c   1.000
_cell.angle_alpha   90.00
_cell.angle_beta   90.00
_cell.angle_gamma   90.00
#
_symmetry.space_group_name_H-M   'P 1'
#
loop_
_entity.id
_entity.type
_entity.pdbx_description
1 polymer ?
#
loop_
_entity_poly.entity_id
_entity_poly.type
_entity_poly.pdbx_seq_one_letter_code
_entity_poly.pdbx_strand_id
1 'polypeptide(L)'
;MARSKKMSEDAKALWLLGVCQRRLKENPKDVDALFCKGVALAKMGKYKESIIHLNRVTLLSPKYPGIDLFKSRVYEALEQKVSSILDSGK
;
A
#
# COMPACT_ATOMS: atom_id res chain seq x y z
N MET A 1 -34.76 -4.47 -3.78
CA MET A 1 -33.66 -3.73 -3.12
C MET A 1 -32.34 -4.44 -3.41
N ALA A 2 -31.58 -4.00 -4.39
CA ALA A 2 -30.24 -4.56 -4.66
C ALA A 2 -29.33 -3.46 -5.19
N ARG A 3 -29.05 -2.44 -4.36
CA ARG A 3 -27.82 -1.67 -4.54
C ARG A 3 -26.69 -2.60 -4.11
N SER A 4 -26.21 -3.44 -5.04
CA SER A 4 -24.88 -4.03 -4.97
C SER A 4 -23.93 -2.87 -4.74
N LYS A 5 -23.60 -2.62 -3.46
CA LYS A 5 -22.80 -1.49 -3.02
C LYS A 5 -21.39 -1.84 -3.46
N LYS A 6 -21.10 -1.56 -4.73
CA LYS A 6 -19.75 -1.59 -5.28
C LYS A 6 -18.99 -0.58 -4.45
N MET A 7 -18.34 -1.05 -3.39
CA MET A 7 -17.46 -0.21 -2.59
C MET A 7 -16.47 0.37 -3.59
N SER A 8 -16.38 1.70 -3.64
CA SER A 8 -15.33 2.38 -4.37
C SER A 8 -13.99 1.76 -3.99
N GLU A 9 -13.05 1.71 -4.94
CA GLU A 9 -11.71 1.17 -4.68
C GLU A 9 -11.07 1.84 -3.45
N ASP A 10 -11.38 3.12 -3.23
CA ASP A 10 -10.98 3.92 -2.07
C ASP A 10 -11.58 3.42 -0.75
N ALA A 11 -12.86 3.06 -0.76
CA ALA A 11 -13.56 2.53 0.41
C ALA A 11 -13.02 1.14 0.81
N LYS A 12 -12.63 0.33 -0.17
CA LYS A 12 -11.96 -0.96 0.08
C LYS A 12 -10.58 -0.75 0.70
N ALA A 13 -9.81 0.21 0.18
CA ALA A 13 -8.49 0.55 0.74
C ALA A 13 -8.60 1.04 2.19
N LEU A 14 -9.58 1.91 2.50
CA LEU A 14 -9.87 2.38 3.85
C LEU A 14 -10.22 1.24 4.81
N TRP A 15 -11.11 0.34 4.39
CA TRP A 15 -11.49 -0.81 5.20
C TRP A 15 -10.28 -1.73 5.46
N LEU A 16 -9.49 -2.00 4.42
CA LEU A 16 -8.29 -2.82 4.52
C LEU A 16 -7.27 -2.22 5.50
N LEU A 17 -7.08 -0.90 5.49
CA LEU A 17 -6.22 -0.21 6.47
C LEU A 17 -6.68 -0.43 7.90
N GLY A 18 -7.99 -0.36 8.15
CA GLY A 18 -8.57 -0.62 9.47
C GLY A 18 -8.32 -2.05 9.95
N VAL A 19 -8.48 -3.04 9.06
CA VAL A 19 -8.17 -4.45 9.37
C VAL A 19 -6.68 -4.64 9.66
N CYS A 20 -5.81 -4.07 8.83
CA CYS A 20 -4.36 -4.14 9.03
C CYS A 20 -3.93 -3.51 10.36
N GLN A 21 -4.52 -2.37 10.74
CA GLN A 21 -4.18 -1.70 11.99
C GLN A 21 -4.56 -2.53 13.22
N ARG A 22 -5.70 -3.21 13.20
CA ARG A 22 -6.08 -4.14 14.28
C ARG A 22 -5.10 -5.32 14.35
N ARG A 23 -4.78 -5.94 13.21
CA ARG A 23 -3.78 -7.03 13.14
C ARG A 23 -2.42 -6.62 13.68
N LEU A 24 -1.95 -5.42 13.32
CA LEU A 24 -0.68 -4.87 13.81
C LEU A 24 -0.69 -4.53 15.30
N LYS A 25 -1.88 -4.33 15.90
CA LYS A 25 -2.02 -4.09 17.34
C LYS A 25 -1.87 -5.38 18.12
N GLU A 26 -2.45 -6.47 17.61
CA GLU A 26 -2.31 -7.81 18.20
C GLU A 26 -0.93 -8.39 17.95
N ASN A 27 -0.43 -8.26 16.71
CA ASN A 27 0.89 -8.71 16.30
C ASN A 27 1.62 -7.61 15.52
N PRO A 28 2.50 -6.84 16.18
CA PRO A 28 3.22 -5.73 15.53
C PRO A 28 4.22 -6.19 14.46
N LYS A 29 4.50 -7.50 14.37
CA LYS A 29 5.40 -8.10 13.38
C LYS A 29 4.65 -8.89 12.30
N ASP A 30 3.33 -8.75 12.19
CA ASP A 30 2.53 -9.40 11.15
C ASP A 30 2.90 -8.87 9.76
N VAL A 31 3.69 -9.66 9.02
CA VAL A 31 4.18 -9.30 7.69
C VAL A 31 3.05 -9.15 6.68
N ASP A 32 2.03 -10.00 6.74
CA ASP A 32 0.84 -9.91 5.89
C ASP A 32 0.08 -8.60 6.13
N ALA A 33 -0.13 -8.17 7.38
CA ALA A 33 -0.79 -6.90 7.67
C ALA A 33 0.06 -5.69 7.25
N LEU A 34 1.39 -5.75 7.41
CA LEU A 34 2.28 -4.70 6.90
C LEU A 34 2.21 -4.60 5.38
N PHE A 35 2.20 -5.75 4.69
CA PHE A 35 2.08 -5.81 3.24
C PHE A 35 0.73 -5.25 2.77
N CYS A 36 -0.38 -5.76 3.30
CA CYS A 36 -1.73 -5.29 2.97
C CYS A 36 -1.91 -3.79 3.25
N LYS A 37 -1.31 -3.27 4.33
CA LYS A 37 -1.28 -1.83 4.62
C LYS A 37 -0.54 -1.06 3.52
N GLY A 38 0.63 -1.56 3.11
CA GLY A 38 1.40 -1.01 1.98
C GLY A 38 0.59 -0.97 0.69
N VAL A 39 -0.09 -2.07 0.35
CA VAL A 39 -0.97 -2.15 -0.84
C VAL A 39 -2.10 -1.11 -0.78
N ALA A 40 -2.77 -0.99 0.36
CA ALA A 40 -3.86 -0.03 0.53
C ALA A 40 -3.36 1.42 0.37
N LEU A 41 -2.21 1.75 0.94
CA LEU A 41 -1.59 3.08 0.80
C LEU A 41 -1.17 3.37 -0.64
N ALA A 42 -0.63 2.38 -1.36
CA ALA A 42 -0.28 2.54 -2.77
C ALA A 42 -1.52 2.83 -3.62
N LYS A 43 -2.64 2.12 -3.38
CA LYS A 43 -3.92 2.39 -4.04
C LYS A 43 -4.47 3.79 -3.75
N MET A 44 -4.19 4.35 -2.57
CA MET A 44 -4.54 5.73 -2.22
C MET A 44 -3.58 6.78 -2.81
N GLY A 45 -2.58 6.37 -3.60
CA GLY A 45 -1.56 7.27 -4.15
C GLY A 45 -0.53 7.74 -3.12
N LYS A 46 -0.52 7.15 -1.92
CA LYS A 46 0.44 7.40 -0.83
C LYS A 46 1.65 6.48 -0.97
N TYR A 47 2.35 6.60 -2.09
CA TYR A 47 3.46 5.71 -2.44
C TYR A 47 4.62 5.75 -1.42
N LYS A 48 4.94 6.94 -0.89
CA LYS A 48 6.00 7.09 0.14
C LYS A 48 5.70 6.29 1.42
N GLU A 49 4.48 6.42 1.96
CA GLU A 49 4.07 5.66 3.16
C GLU A 49 4.03 4.15 2.87
N SER A 50 3.58 3.76 1.67
CA SER A 50 3.56 2.36 1.23
C SER A 50 4.96 1.73 1.28
N ILE A 51 5.96 2.39 0.69
CA ILE A 51 7.34 1.91 0.64
C ILE A 51 7.92 1.69 2.05
N ILE A 52 7.65 2.59 3.00
CA ILE A 52 8.12 2.45 4.38
C ILE A 52 7.60 1.15 5.00
N HIS A 53 6.32 0.81 4.77
CA HIS A 53 5.74 -0.43 5.27
C HIS A 53 6.26 -1.65 4.54
N LEU A 54 6.40 -1.61 3.22
CA LEU A 54 6.97 -2.70 2.42
C LEU A 54 8.44 -2.97 2.78
N ASN A 55 9.21 -1.95 3.15
CA ASN A 55 10.57 -2.14 3.67
C ASN A 55 10.60 -2.86 5.01
N ARG A 56 9.64 -2.57 5.91
CA ARG A 56 9.49 -3.36 7.14
C ARG A 56 9.16 -4.82 6.87
N VAL A 57 8.36 -5.11 5.85
CA VAL A 57 8.08 -6.49 5.43
C VAL A 57 9.38 -7.19 5.05
N THR A 58 10.23 -6.59 4.22
CA THR A 58 11.53 -7.17 3.83
C THR A 58 12.49 -7.33 5.01
N LEU A 59 12.46 -6.42 5.99
CA LEU A 59 13.29 -6.54 7.20
C LEU A 59 12.87 -7.74 8.07
N LEU A 60 11.57 -8.01 8.16
CA LEU A 60 11.03 -9.11 8.97
C LEU A 60 11.03 -10.45 8.22
N SER A 61 10.70 -10.40 6.92
CA SER A 61 10.66 -11.54 6.01
C SER A 61 11.28 -11.14 4.67
N PRO A 62 12.60 -11.29 4.53
CA PRO A 62 13.30 -10.94 3.28
C PRO A 62 12.93 -11.87 2.12
N LYS A 63 12.30 -13.02 2.39
CA LYS A 63 11.79 -13.97 1.38
C LYS A 63 10.28 -13.84 1.13
N TYR A 64 9.64 -12.74 1.55
CA TYR A 64 8.20 -12.58 1.34
C TYR A 64 7.88 -12.55 -0.17
N PRO A 65 7.00 -13.44 -0.65
CA PRO A 65 6.75 -13.59 -2.08
C PRO A 65 6.11 -12.32 -2.66
N GLY A 66 6.66 -11.85 -3.78
CA GLY A 66 6.13 -10.70 -4.50
C GLY A 66 6.39 -9.34 -3.86
N ILE A 67 7.18 -9.25 -2.77
CA ILE A 67 7.49 -7.97 -2.13
C ILE A 67 8.31 -7.05 -3.05
N ASP A 68 9.34 -7.58 -3.70
CA ASP A 68 10.21 -6.82 -4.61
C ASP A 68 9.44 -6.32 -5.81
N LEU A 69 8.65 -7.18 -6.45
CA LEU A 69 7.79 -6.79 -7.57
C LEU A 69 6.82 -5.67 -7.15
N PHE A 70 6.22 -5.80 -5.95
CA PHE A 70 5.30 -4.78 -5.47
C PHE A 70 6.02 -3.45 -5.21
N LYS A 71 7.20 -3.47 -4.58
CA LYS A 71 8.01 -2.27 -4.37
C LYS A 71 8.36 -1.60 -5.69
N SER A 72 8.88 -2.34 -6.67
CA SER A 72 9.22 -1.79 -8.00
C SER A 72 8.04 -1.02 -8.60
N ARG A 73 6.84 -1.62 -8.58
CA ARG A 73 5.63 -0.94 -9.10
C ARG A 73 5.27 0.32 -8.32
N VAL A 74 5.49 0.34 -7.01
CA VAL A 74 5.24 1.52 -6.17
C VAL A 74 6.29 2.60 -6.42
N TYR A 75 7.56 2.23 -6.64
CA TYR A 75 8.62 3.16 -7.01
C TYR A 75 8.35 3.79 -8.39
N GLU A 76 8.01 2.98 -9.40
CA GLU A 76 7.63 3.49 -10.72
C GLU A 76 6.45 4.46 -10.64
N ALA A 77 5.41 4.12 -9.87
CA ALA A 77 4.25 5.00 -9.68
C ALA A 77 4.60 6.32 -8.95
N LEU A 78 5.59 6.28 -8.05
CA LEU A 78 6.11 7.48 -7.38
C LEU A 78 6.89 8.36 -8.35
N GLU A 79 7.80 7.77 -9.15
CA GLU A 79 8.62 8.48 -10.13
C GLU A 79 7.75 9.13 -11.22
N GLN A 80 6.78 8.40 -11.76
CA GLN A 80 5.80 8.93 -12.73
C GLN A 80 5.07 10.15 -12.16
N LYS A 81 4.60 10.05 -10.91
CA LYS A 81 3.89 11.16 -10.27
C LYS A 81 4.77 12.39 -10.06
N VAL A 82 6.05 12.20 -9.73
CA VAL A 82 7.02 13.30 -9.60
C VAL A 82 7.29 13.94 -10.96
N SER A 83 7.45 13.13 -12.02
CA SER A 83 7.64 13.62 -13.39
C SER A 83 6.46 14.47 -13.86
N SER A 84 5.21 14.03 -13.60
CA SER A 84 4.02 14.79 -13.94
C SER A 84 3.94 16.15 -13.22
N ILE A 85 4.38 16.21 -11.95
CA ILE A 85 4.39 17.47 -11.18
C ILE A 85 5.44 18.44 -11.75
N LEU A 86 6.60 17.92 -12.18
CA LEU A 86 7.69 18.73 -12.72
C LEU A 86 7.36 19.30 -14.12
N ASP A 87 6.66 18.53 -14.95
CA ASP A 87 6.25 18.96 -16.30
C ASP A 87 5.13 20.02 -16.26
N SER A 88 4.23 19.94 -15.27
CA SER A 88 3.11 20.89 -15.11
C SER A 88 3.52 22.30 -14.64
N GLY A 89 4.81 22.54 -14.40
CA GLY A 89 5.35 23.81 -13.90
C GLY A 89 6.09 24.66 -14.95
N LYS A 90 6.02 24.31 -16.24
CA LYS A 90 6.57 25.10 -17.35
C LYS A 90 5.51 25.80 -18.17
#